data_AF-A0A6I3SHZ9-F1
#
_entry.id   AF-A0A6I3SHZ9-F1
#
_cell.length_a   1.000
_cell.length_b   1.000
_cell.length_c   1.000
_cell.angle_alpha   90.00
_cell.angle_beta   90.00
_cell.angle_gamma   90.00
#
_symmetry.space_group_name_H-M   'P 1'
#
loop_
_entity.id
_entity.type
_entity.pdbx_description
1 polymer ?
#
loop_
_entity_poly.entity_id
_entity_poly.type
_entity_poly.pdbx_seq_one_letter_code
_entity_poly.pdbx_strand_id
1 'polypeptide(L)'
;MDLTIFPTKRSMGGCTLNRVRRILEQPLFLKCLEQNAACEKDRLFCRHDLTHLLDVARIAYILALESPDEYRQFAQALHRRNAAADAGNLGVSETVTDEKAEADTNIRIDDQIKEKTKEVIYSAALLHDMGKWKQYETGEDHAKVGAELCKPLLKDCGFNDMEIDLIAEAIRHHRKKERKMSPTFLGQILARADGYSRLCCRCEQTSECNWKKKQETLIY
;
A
#
# COMPACT_ATOMS: atom_id res chain seq x y z
N MET A 1 2.62 -14.77 -20.42
CA MET A 1 1.60 -13.91 -19.79
C MET A 1 1.20 -12.88 -20.83
N ASP A 2 -0.09 -12.73 -21.10
CA ASP A 2 -0.56 -11.72 -22.04
C ASP A 2 -0.42 -10.33 -21.39
N LEU A 3 0.51 -9.52 -21.89
CA LEU A 3 0.84 -8.17 -21.38
C LEU A 3 -0.21 -7.12 -21.77
N THR A 4 -1.37 -7.54 -22.28
CA THR A 4 -2.46 -6.66 -22.77
C THR A 4 -3.34 -6.06 -21.67
N ILE A 5 -3.08 -6.33 -20.38
CA ILE A 5 -3.88 -5.78 -19.25
C ILE A 5 -3.55 -4.31 -18.96
N PHE A 6 -2.52 -3.71 -19.57
CA PHE A 6 -2.29 -2.28 -19.45
C PHE A 6 -3.03 -1.53 -20.56
N PRO A 7 -4.13 -0.79 -20.26
CA PRO A 7 -4.78 0.01 -21.27
C PRO A 7 -3.77 0.98 -21.90
N THR A 8 -3.71 0.95 -23.23
CA THR A 8 -2.91 1.86 -24.05
C THR A 8 -3.18 3.30 -23.62
N LYS A 9 -2.10 4.11 -23.61
CA LYS A 9 -2.05 5.51 -23.16
C LYS A 9 -3.24 6.32 -23.66
N ARG A 10 -4.36 6.30 -22.93
CA ARG A 10 -5.44 7.26 -23.10
C ARG A 10 -5.00 8.50 -22.33
N SER A 11 -4.85 9.61 -23.03
CA SER A 11 -4.73 10.93 -22.41
C SER A 11 -6.06 11.24 -21.72
N MET A 12 -6.22 10.75 -20.50
CA MET A 12 -7.34 11.05 -19.62
C MET A 12 -6.79 11.97 -18.55
N GLY A 13 -7.41 13.14 -18.38
CA GLY A 13 -7.02 14.12 -17.38
C GLY A 13 -6.83 13.47 -16.01
N GLY A 14 -5.67 13.74 -15.41
CA GLY A 14 -5.31 13.46 -14.02
C GLY A 14 -5.69 12.07 -13.49
N CYS A 15 -4.86 11.05 -13.72
CA CYS A 15 -4.90 9.88 -12.86
C CYS A 15 -4.57 10.33 -11.43
N THR A 16 -5.53 10.22 -10.51
CA THR A 16 -5.42 10.63 -9.10
C THR A 16 -4.56 9.68 -8.26
N LEU A 17 -3.74 8.81 -8.84
CA LEU A 17 -2.81 7.93 -8.10
C LEU A 17 -1.54 7.67 -8.94
N ASN A 18 -0.86 8.75 -9.33
CA ASN A 18 0.24 8.70 -10.28
C ASN A 18 1.44 7.84 -9.80
N ARG A 19 1.73 7.80 -8.50
CA ARG A 19 2.84 7.00 -7.95
C ARG A 19 2.48 5.51 -7.89
N VAL A 20 1.22 5.19 -7.58
CA VAL A 20 0.71 3.80 -7.63
C VAL A 20 0.75 3.27 -9.07
N ARG A 21 0.34 4.09 -10.04
CA ARG A 21 0.45 3.73 -11.46
C ARG A 21 1.90 3.41 -11.84
N ARG A 22 2.85 4.25 -11.43
CA ARG A 22 4.28 3.99 -11.67
C ARG A 22 4.70 2.65 -11.09
N ILE A 23 4.28 2.30 -9.86
CA ILE A 23 4.57 0.97 -9.26
C ILE A 23 4.07 -0.17 -10.16
N LEU A 24 2.85 -0.09 -10.68
CA LEU A 24 2.29 -1.12 -11.56
C LEU A 24 3.09 -1.26 -12.88
N GLU A 25 3.76 -0.20 -13.31
CA GLU A 25 4.59 -0.16 -14.51
C GLU A 25 6.09 -0.44 -14.21
N GLN A 26 6.47 -0.63 -12.94
CA GLN A 26 7.88 -0.84 -12.55
C GLN A 26 8.40 -2.22 -13.00
N PRO A 27 9.52 -2.29 -13.74
CA PRO A 27 10.08 -3.57 -14.20
C PRO A 27 10.40 -4.54 -13.06
N LEU A 28 10.91 -4.04 -11.92
CA LEU A 28 11.20 -4.87 -10.77
C LEU A 28 9.92 -5.48 -10.16
N PHE A 29 8.85 -4.69 -10.04
CA PHE A 29 7.57 -5.20 -9.52
C PHE A 29 6.99 -6.28 -10.44
N LEU A 30 6.95 -6.01 -11.75
CA LEU A 30 6.45 -6.97 -12.75
C LEU A 30 7.26 -8.27 -12.74
N LYS A 31 8.59 -8.18 -12.63
CA LYS A 31 9.46 -9.36 -12.50
C LYS A 31 9.16 -10.17 -11.25
N CYS A 32 8.98 -9.51 -10.10
CA CYS A 32 8.63 -10.19 -8.86
C CYS A 32 7.27 -10.89 -8.94
N LEU A 33 6.27 -10.27 -9.58
CA LEU A 33 4.98 -10.91 -9.85
C LEU A 33 5.12 -12.16 -10.72
N GLU A 34 5.93 -12.09 -11.78
CA GLU A 34 6.20 -13.23 -12.64
C GLU A 34 6.89 -14.38 -11.89
N GLN A 35 7.90 -14.06 -11.06
CA GLN A 35 8.59 -15.05 -10.22
C GLN A 35 7.64 -15.69 -9.21
N ASN A 36 6.80 -14.90 -8.54
CA ASN A 36 5.77 -15.42 -7.63
C ASN A 36 4.83 -16.37 -8.37
N ALA A 37 4.31 -15.97 -9.53
CA ALA A 37 3.41 -16.79 -10.33
C ALA A 37 4.07 -18.08 -10.82
N ALA A 38 5.35 -18.05 -11.18
CA ALA A 38 6.10 -19.24 -11.58
C ALA A 38 6.23 -20.25 -10.43
N CYS A 39 6.50 -19.78 -9.21
CA CYS A 39 6.53 -20.63 -8.01
C CYS A 39 5.13 -21.14 -7.61
N GLU A 40 4.06 -20.43 -8.00
CA GLU A 40 2.67 -20.74 -7.63
C GLU A 40 1.84 -21.36 -8.76
N LYS A 41 2.46 -21.80 -9.85
CA LYS A 41 1.75 -22.31 -11.05
C LYS A 41 0.75 -23.43 -10.75
N ASP A 42 1.10 -24.32 -9.82
CA ASP A 42 0.29 -25.48 -9.42
C ASP A 42 -0.60 -25.17 -8.20
N ARG A 43 -0.52 -23.95 -7.66
CA ARG A 43 -1.28 -23.52 -6.49
C ARG A 43 -2.70 -23.17 -6.93
N LEU A 44 -3.70 -23.86 -6.41
CA LEU A 44 -5.09 -23.66 -6.82
C LEU A 44 -5.75 -22.44 -6.18
N PHE A 45 -5.38 -22.07 -4.94
CA PHE A 45 -5.98 -20.93 -4.20
C PHE A 45 -4.94 -20.17 -3.37
N CYS A 46 -5.32 -18.94 -2.96
CA CYS A 46 -4.50 -18.03 -2.15
C CYS A 46 -3.17 -17.66 -2.85
N ARG A 47 -3.20 -17.47 -4.16
CA ARG A 47 -2.06 -16.96 -4.94
C ARG A 47 -1.75 -15.52 -4.52
N HIS A 48 -0.49 -15.12 -4.68
CA HIS A 48 -0.03 -13.75 -4.46
C HIS A 48 0.06 -13.02 -5.80
N ASP A 49 -1.04 -13.05 -6.55
CA ASP A 49 -1.20 -12.37 -7.83
C ASP A 49 -1.68 -10.92 -7.66
N LEU A 50 -1.79 -10.18 -8.77
CA LEU A 50 -2.24 -8.80 -8.76
C LEU A 50 -3.65 -8.63 -8.15
N THR A 51 -4.53 -9.62 -8.31
CA THR A 51 -5.88 -9.56 -7.75
C THR A 51 -5.82 -9.52 -6.22
N HIS A 52 -5.07 -10.44 -5.62
CA HIS A 52 -4.85 -10.45 -4.16
C HIS A 52 -4.28 -9.11 -3.69
N LEU A 53 -3.24 -8.60 -4.36
CA LEU A 53 -2.60 -7.34 -3.97
C LEU A 53 -3.56 -6.13 -4.04
N LEU A 54 -4.42 -6.07 -5.06
CA LEU A 54 -5.43 -5.02 -5.21
C LEU A 54 -6.54 -5.12 -4.16
N ASP A 55 -6.95 -6.34 -3.80
CA ASP A 55 -7.94 -6.55 -2.74
C ASP A 55 -7.39 -6.12 -1.38
N VAL A 56 -6.12 -6.45 -1.08
CA VAL A 56 -5.42 -5.94 0.11
C VAL A 56 -5.37 -4.41 0.10
N ALA A 57 -5.07 -3.78 -1.03
CA ALA A 57 -5.00 -2.31 -1.13
C ALA A 57 -6.36 -1.64 -0.84
N ARG A 58 -7.45 -2.19 -1.40
CA ARG A 58 -8.81 -1.70 -1.19
C ARG A 58 -9.24 -1.87 0.26
N ILE A 59 -9.08 -3.06 0.82
CA ILE A 59 -9.47 -3.37 2.19
C ILE A 59 -8.65 -2.53 3.18
N ALA A 60 -7.33 -2.39 2.98
CA ALA A 60 -6.49 -1.56 3.84
C ALA A 60 -6.97 -0.11 3.88
N TYR A 61 -7.38 0.45 2.73
CA TYR A 61 -7.91 1.80 2.68
C TYR A 61 -9.28 1.93 3.34
N ILE A 62 -10.17 0.94 3.19
CA ILE A 62 -11.45 0.90 3.92
C ILE A 62 -11.18 0.89 5.43
N LEU A 63 -10.31 -0.01 5.90
CA LEU A 63 -9.94 -0.10 7.32
C LEU A 63 -9.36 1.22 7.86
N ALA A 64 -8.61 1.93 7.03
CA ALA A 64 -8.09 3.24 7.40
C ALA A 64 -9.23 4.26 7.56
N LEU A 65 -10.17 4.31 6.62
CA LEU A 65 -11.32 5.22 6.69
C LEU A 65 -12.28 4.90 7.84
N GLU A 66 -12.39 3.63 8.25
CA GLU A 66 -13.16 3.20 9.42
C GLU A 66 -12.50 3.55 10.77
N SER A 67 -11.25 4.02 10.75
CA SER A 67 -10.49 4.47 11.93
C SER A 67 -10.11 5.96 11.77
N PRO A 68 -11.09 6.89 11.81
CA PRO A 68 -10.90 8.26 11.34
C PRO A 68 -9.85 9.04 12.11
N ASP A 69 -9.70 8.81 13.42
CA ASP A 69 -8.72 9.52 14.24
C ASP A 69 -7.29 9.05 13.96
N GLU A 70 -7.07 7.73 13.87
CA GLU A 70 -5.79 7.16 13.49
C GLU A 70 -5.41 7.51 12.05
N TYR A 71 -6.39 7.49 11.12
CA TYR A 71 -6.19 7.93 9.74
C TYR A 71 -5.81 9.41 9.67
N ARG A 72 -6.50 10.28 10.41
CA ARG A 72 -6.17 11.71 10.46
C ARG A 72 -4.76 11.93 10.99
N GLN A 73 -4.39 11.27 12.08
CA GLN A 73 -3.05 11.37 12.66
C GLN A 73 -1.97 10.87 11.68
N PHE A 74 -2.23 9.76 11.01
CA PHE A 74 -1.36 9.19 9.99
C PHE A 74 -1.19 10.11 8.78
N ALA A 75 -2.30 10.59 8.22
CA ALA A 75 -2.31 11.52 7.10
C ALA A 75 -1.56 12.82 7.45
N GLN A 76 -1.82 13.40 8.63
CA GLN A 76 -1.08 14.58 9.10
C GLN A 76 0.42 14.29 9.21
N ALA A 77 0.82 13.16 9.80
CA ALA A 77 2.23 12.80 9.95
C ALA A 77 2.97 12.70 8.60
N LEU A 78 2.33 12.14 7.57
CA LEU A 78 2.89 12.09 6.20
C LEU A 78 3.11 13.48 5.59
N HIS A 79 2.30 14.47 5.98
CA HIS A 79 2.27 15.80 5.39
C HIS A 79 2.91 16.89 6.26
N ARG A 80 3.36 16.56 7.48
CA ARG A 80 4.11 17.49 8.32
C ARG A 80 5.37 17.91 7.55
N ARG A 81 5.35 19.14 7.04
CA ARG A 81 6.57 19.84 6.64
C ARG A 81 7.46 19.91 7.86
N ASN A 82 8.77 19.76 7.68
CA ASN A 82 9.74 20.08 8.73
C ASN A 82 9.55 21.56 9.08
N ALA A 83 8.78 21.86 10.13
CA ALA A 83 8.55 23.22 10.62
C ALA A 83 9.86 23.93 11.01
N ALA A 84 10.94 23.16 11.21
CA ALA A 84 12.29 23.69 11.43
C ALA A 84 12.91 24.37 10.19
N ALA A 85 12.43 24.11 8.97
CA ALA A 85 12.97 24.73 7.75
C ALA A 85 12.29 26.08 7.40
N ASP A 86 11.07 26.31 7.87
CA ASP A 86 10.25 27.48 7.49
C ASP A 86 10.10 28.53 8.61
N ALA A 87 10.77 28.36 9.75
CA ALA A 87 10.78 29.34 10.86
C ALA A 87 11.53 30.67 10.54
N GLY A 88 11.86 30.89 9.27
CA GLY A 88 12.65 32.02 8.78
C GLY A 88 11.89 33.02 7.91
N ASN A 89 10.56 33.18 8.03
CA ASN A 89 9.89 34.38 7.50
C ASN A 89 8.47 34.58 8.07
N LEU A 90 8.34 35.29 9.19
CA LEU A 90 7.06 35.82 9.67
C LEU A 90 7.04 37.34 9.45
N GLY A 91 6.82 37.74 8.19
CA GLY A 91 6.34 39.06 7.84
C GLY A 91 4.82 39.02 7.74
N VAL A 92 4.12 39.49 8.76
CA VAL A 92 2.66 39.60 8.77
C VAL A 92 2.25 40.67 7.76
N SER A 93 1.58 40.26 6.69
CA SER A 93 0.81 41.16 5.83
C SER A 93 -0.63 40.66 5.88
N GLU A 94 -1.51 41.41 6.54
CA GLU A 94 -2.96 41.19 6.51
C GLU A 94 -3.46 41.38 5.07
N THR A 95 -3.64 40.29 4.34
CA THR A 95 -4.42 40.28 3.09
C THR A 95 -5.80 39.74 3.42
N VAL A 96 -6.83 40.56 3.19
CA VAL A 96 -8.24 40.15 3.23
C VAL A 96 -8.44 39.06 2.19
N THR A 97 -8.58 37.80 2.62
CA THR A 97 -8.88 36.66 1.75
C THR A 97 -10.38 36.54 1.57
N ASP A 98 -10.81 36.31 0.33
CA ASP A 98 -12.18 35.93 0.00
C ASP A 98 -12.48 34.57 0.65
N GLU A 99 -13.42 34.53 1.60
CA GLU A 99 -13.79 33.34 2.39
C GLU A 99 -14.09 32.13 1.49
N LYS A 100 -14.62 32.37 0.28
CA LYS A 100 -14.89 31.31 -0.69
C LYS A 100 -13.61 30.76 -1.34
N ALA A 101 -12.69 31.65 -1.72
CA ALA A 101 -11.41 31.24 -2.29
C ALA A 101 -10.53 30.49 -1.27
N GLU A 102 -10.63 30.88 0.00
CA GLU A 102 -9.99 30.18 1.12
C GLU A 102 -10.59 28.78 1.35
N ALA A 103 -11.93 28.68 1.36
CA ALA A 103 -12.62 27.39 1.45
C ALA A 103 -12.28 26.45 0.28
N ASP A 104 -12.31 26.94 -0.96
CA ASP A 104 -11.96 26.17 -2.17
C ASP A 104 -10.49 25.69 -2.13
N THR A 105 -9.58 26.52 -1.61
CA THR A 105 -8.17 26.16 -1.43
C THR A 105 -8.01 25.07 -0.37
N ASN A 106 -8.72 25.18 0.76
CA ASN A 106 -8.69 24.19 1.83
C ASN A 106 -9.24 22.81 1.39
N ILE A 107 -10.32 22.80 0.60
CA ILE A 107 -10.87 21.58 0.00
C ILE A 107 -9.82 20.91 -0.89
N ARG A 108 -9.16 21.67 -1.77
CA ARG A 108 -8.13 21.14 -2.67
C ARG A 108 -6.93 20.57 -1.91
N ILE A 109 -6.54 21.19 -0.80
CA ILE A 109 -5.47 20.69 0.06
C ILE A 109 -5.87 19.36 0.72
N ASP A 110 -7.10 19.26 1.24
CA ASP A 110 -7.61 18.01 1.84
C ASP A 110 -7.66 16.86 0.83
N ASP A 111 -8.12 17.14 -0.40
CA ASP A 111 -8.12 16.17 -1.49
C ASP A 111 -6.70 15.67 -1.81
N GLN A 112 -5.71 16.57 -1.88
CA GLN A 112 -4.31 16.19 -2.10
C GLN A 112 -3.73 15.37 -0.95
N ILE A 113 -4.06 15.71 0.30
CA ILE A 113 -3.64 14.96 1.49
C ILE A 113 -4.23 13.55 1.44
N LYS A 114 -5.52 13.44 1.13
CA LYS A 114 -6.21 12.17 0.98
C LYS A 114 -5.63 11.33 -0.14
N GLU A 115 -5.33 11.93 -1.29
CA GLU A 115 -4.71 11.29 -2.44
C GLU A 115 -3.34 10.71 -2.10
N LYS A 116 -2.44 11.52 -1.54
CA LYS A 116 -1.09 11.10 -1.14
C LYS A 116 -1.11 10.02 -0.07
N THR A 117 -1.99 10.15 0.92
CA THR A 117 -2.16 9.14 1.97
C THR A 117 -2.63 7.81 1.38
N LYS A 118 -3.58 7.86 0.44
CA LYS A 118 -4.07 6.68 -0.28
C LYS A 118 -2.96 6.02 -1.10
N GLU A 119 -2.11 6.80 -1.77
CA GLU A 119 -0.96 6.25 -2.51
C GLU A 119 0.02 5.50 -1.60
N VAL A 120 0.30 6.00 -0.40
CA VAL A 120 1.17 5.31 0.58
C VAL A 120 0.55 3.97 1.00
N ILE A 121 -0.75 3.96 1.35
CA ILE A 121 -1.47 2.75 1.76
C ILE A 121 -1.49 1.72 0.62
N TYR A 122 -1.83 2.15 -0.60
CA TYR A 122 -1.88 1.27 -1.77
C TYR A 122 -0.51 0.71 -2.12
N SER A 123 0.54 1.52 -2.01
CA SER A 123 1.91 1.09 -2.32
C SER A 123 2.40 0.00 -1.38
N ALA A 124 2.11 0.14 -0.08
CA ALA A 124 2.44 -0.91 0.89
C ALA A 124 1.71 -2.22 0.58
N ALA A 125 0.41 -2.15 0.25
CA ALA A 125 -0.38 -3.32 -0.12
C ALA A 125 0.09 -3.98 -1.42
N LEU A 126 0.41 -3.21 -2.46
CA LEU A 126 0.90 -3.76 -3.74
C LEU A 126 2.25 -4.44 -3.58
N LEU A 127 3.12 -3.93 -2.71
CA LEU A 127 4.50 -4.41 -2.60
C LEU A 127 4.69 -5.47 -1.49
N HIS A 128 3.70 -5.71 -0.63
CA HIS A 128 3.90 -6.50 0.59
C HIS A 128 4.41 -7.94 0.35
N ASP A 129 4.02 -8.54 -0.77
CA ASP A 129 4.40 -9.90 -1.16
C ASP A 129 5.35 -9.98 -2.35
N MET A 130 6.00 -8.87 -2.74
CA MET A 130 6.95 -8.87 -3.87
C MET A 130 8.19 -9.75 -3.63
N GLY A 131 8.47 -10.12 -2.37
CA GLY A 131 9.56 -11.03 -2.01
C GLY A 131 9.17 -12.51 -1.94
N LYS A 132 7.95 -12.90 -2.32
CA LYS A 132 7.44 -14.26 -2.02
C LYS A 132 8.20 -15.38 -2.72
N TRP A 133 8.64 -15.16 -3.96
CA TRP A 133 9.48 -16.07 -4.73
C TRP A 133 10.76 -16.47 -3.99
N LYS A 134 11.41 -15.56 -3.25
CA LYS A 134 12.58 -15.88 -2.43
C LYS A 134 12.28 -16.88 -1.33
N GLN A 135 11.10 -16.82 -0.73
CA GLN A 135 10.70 -17.82 0.26
C GLN A 135 10.60 -19.21 -0.38
N TYR A 136 10.12 -19.30 -1.61
CA TYR A 136 10.02 -20.57 -2.33
C TYR A 136 11.39 -21.10 -2.80
N GLU A 137 12.26 -20.23 -3.31
CA GLU A 137 13.55 -20.62 -3.86
C GLU A 137 14.61 -20.93 -2.79
N THR A 138 14.70 -20.09 -1.77
CA THR A 138 15.84 -20.09 -0.82
C THR A 138 15.42 -20.19 0.65
N GLY A 139 14.12 -20.16 0.95
CA GLY A 139 13.60 -20.21 2.32
C GLY A 139 13.70 -18.89 3.09
N GLU A 140 14.10 -17.80 2.44
CA GLU A 140 14.22 -16.47 3.05
C GLU A 140 12.86 -15.92 3.50
N ASP A 141 12.87 -15.01 4.48
CA ASP A 141 11.63 -14.36 4.93
C ASP A 141 11.17 -13.32 3.90
N HIS A 142 10.12 -13.63 3.13
CA HIS A 142 9.61 -12.76 2.07
C HIS A 142 9.29 -11.33 2.55
N ALA A 143 8.87 -11.15 3.80
CA ALA A 143 8.57 -9.84 4.35
C ALA A 143 9.85 -8.98 4.47
N LYS A 144 10.97 -9.59 4.91
CA LYS A 144 12.27 -8.91 4.98
C LYS A 144 12.83 -8.63 3.60
N VAL A 145 12.75 -9.61 2.70
CA VAL A 145 13.20 -9.46 1.30
C VAL A 145 12.40 -8.34 0.62
N GLY A 146 11.07 -8.37 0.71
CA GLY A 146 10.18 -7.37 0.11
C GLY A 146 10.45 -5.97 0.64
N ALA A 147 10.70 -5.82 1.94
CA ALA A 147 11.03 -4.53 2.56
C ALA A 147 12.34 -3.91 2.05
N GLU A 148 13.30 -4.73 1.62
CA GLU A 148 14.53 -4.21 1.01
C GLU A 148 14.36 -3.96 -0.50
N LEU A 149 13.65 -4.84 -1.21
CA LEU A 149 13.38 -4.68 -2.65
C LEU A 149 12.52 -3.46 -2.97
N CYS A 150 11.58 -3.09 -2.08
CA CYS A 150 10.67 -1.99 -2.35
C CYS A 150 11.35 -0.61 -2.32
N LYS A 151 12.44 -0.43 -1.57
CA LYS A 151 13.07 0.88 -1.35
C LYS A 151 13.52 1.58 -2.64
N PRO A 152 14.39 0.99 -3.50
CA PRO A 152 14.79 1.63 -4.74
C PRO A 152 13.59 1.83 -5.68
N LEU A 153 12.66 0.88 -5.72
CA LEU A 153 11.45 0.96 -6.54
C LEU A 153 10.58 2.16 -6.16
N LEU A 154 10.35 2.37 -4.86
CA LEU A 154 9.58 3.49 -4.34
C LEU A 154 10.29 4.82 -4.60
N LYS A 155 11.62 4.86 -4.50
CA LYS A 155 12.40 6.04 -4.85
C LYS A 155 12.19 6.44 -6.32
N ASP A 156 12.26 5.47 -7.24
CA ASP A 156 12.03 5.69 -8.67
C ASP A 156 10.57 6.11 -8.97
N CYS A 157 9.62 5.68 -8.15
CA CYS A 157 8.22 6.09 -8.23
C CYS A 157 7.94 7.48 -7.63
N GLY A 158 8.93 8.14 -7.02
CA GLY A 158 8.81 9.50 -6.48
C GLY A 158 8.30 9.58 -5.04
N PHE A 159 8.45 8.51 -4.25
CA PHE A 159 8.26 8.57 -2.80
C PHE A 159 9.47 9.21 -2.12
N ASN A 160 9.23 9.96 -1.04
CA ASN A 160 10.30 10.52 -0.22
C ASN A 160 10.81 9.48 0.80
N ASP A 161 11.96 9.75 1.43
CA ASP A 161 12.64 8.76 2.28
C ASP A 161 11.79 8.36 3.50
N MET A 162 11.04 9.28 4.09
CA MET A 162 10.12 9.00 5.20
C MET A 162 8.97 8.07 4.76
N GLU A 163 8.37 8.33 3.60
CA GLU A 163 7.32 7.45 3.04
C GLU A 163 7.89 6.07 2.71
N ILE A 164 9.10 6.01 2.14
CA ILE A 164 9.80 4.76 1.82
C ILE A 164 10.03 3.92 3.07
N ASP A 165 10.57 4.53 4.13
CA ASP A 165 10.84 3.85 5.40
C ASP A 165 9.54 3.34 6.03
N LEU A 166 8.49 4.13 6.00
CA LEU A 166 7.19 3.78 6.55
C LEU A 166 6.54 2.61 5.78
N ILE A 167 6.62 2.61 4.45
CA ILE A 167 6.14 1.51 3.61
C ILE A 167 6.98 0.25 3.85
N ALA A 168 8.31 0.36 3.81
CA ALA A 168 9.22 -0.77 4.02
C ALA A 168 9.02 -1.41 5.41
N GLU A 169 8.80 -0.60 6.44
CA GLU A 169 8.55 -1.06 7.80
C GLU A 169 7.21 -1.81 7.93
N ALA A 170 6.16 -1.31 7.28
CA ALA A 170 4.88 -2.01 7.21
C ALA A 170 5.02 -3.38 6.50
N ILE A 171 5.74 -3.42 5.39
CA ILE A 171 6.02 -4.67 4.65
C ILE A 171 6.84 -5.65 5.50
N ARG A 172 7.89 -5.17 6.17
CA ARG A 172 8.77 -6.00 7.01
C ARG A 172 8.00 -6.75 8.11
N HIS A 173 6.95 -6.13 8.64
CA HIS A 173 6.17 -6.63 9.78
C HIS A 173 4.72 -6.99 9.44
N HIS A 174 4.36 -7.15 8.17
CA HIS A 174 2.98 -7.50 7.79
C HIS A 174 2.58 -8.91 8.27
N ARG A 175 3.57 -9.78 8.52
CA ARG A 175 3.33 -11.12 9.08
C ARG A 175 3.15 -11.05 10.59
N LYS A 176 2.13 -11.72 11.11
CA LYS A 176 1.96 -12.00 12.54
C LYS A 176 2.97 -13.06 13.02
N LYS A 177 4.26 -12.73 13.13
CA LYS A 177 5.18 -13.54 13.95
C LYS A 177 4.98 -13.15 15.42
N GLU A 178 4.87 -14.15 16.30
CA GLU A 178 4.83 -13.98 17.76
C GLU A 178 3.58 -13.28 18.36
N ARG A 179 2.45 -13.26 17.63
CA ARG A 179 1.14 -12.71 18.09
C ARG A 179 1.15 -11.21 18.41
N LYS A 180 2.24 -10.49 18.14
CA LYS A 180 2.27 -9.03 18.27
C LYS A 180 1.82 -8.40 16.95
N MET A 181 0.93 -7.43 17.05
CA MET A 181 0.52 -6.64 15.90
C MET A 181 1.66 -5.68 15.52
N SER A 182 1.74 -5.27 14.25
CA SER A 182 2.70 -4.25 13.84
C SER A 182 2.53 -3.00 14.73
N PRO A 183 3.63 -2.36 15.18
CA PRO A 183 3.54 -1.17 16.02
C PRO A 183 3.03 0.06 15.27
N THR A 184 3.02 0.02 13.93
CA THR A 184 2.61 1.17 13.09
C THR A 184 1.18 1.03 12.60
N PHE A 185 0.47 2.14 12.47
CA PHE A 185 -0.89 2.16 11.91
C PHE A 185 -0.95 1.50 10.52
N LEU A 186 -0.02 1.85 9.62
CA LEU A 186 0.06 1.26 8.28
C LEU A 186 0.26 -0.25 8.32
N GLY A 187 1.18 -0.75 9.16
CA GLY A 187 1.41 -2.18 9.28
C GLY A 187 0.21 -2.93 9.88
N GLN A 188 -0.56 -2.29 10.78
CA GLN A 188 -1.77 -2.88 11.36
C GLN A 188 -2.87 -3.07 10.30
N ILE A 189 -3.18 -2.02 9.53
CA ILE A 189 -4.19 -2.11 8.47
C ILE A 189 -3.74 -3.07 7.36
N LEU A 190 -2.44 -3.09 7.02
CA LEU A 190 -1.88 -4.00 6.02
C LEU A 190 -2.04 -5.47 6.45
N ALA A 191 -1.63 -5.81 7.67
CA ALA A 191 -1.73 -7.17 8.19
C ALA A 191 -3.19 -7.65 8.36
N ARG A 192 -4.12 -6.73 8.66
CA ARG A 192 -5.55 -7.04 8.69
C ARG A 192 -6.10 -7.25 7.28
N ALA A 193 -5.74 -6.39 6.34
CA ALA A 193 -6.19 -6.46 4.96
C ALA A 193 -5.68 -7.72 4.22
N ASP A 194 -4.42 -8.12 4.40
CA ASP A 194 -3.91 -9.41 3.89
C ASP A 194 -4.77 -10.57 4.42
N GLY A 195 -5.06 -10.58 5.72
CA GLY A 195 -5.95 -11.57 6.32
C GLY A 195 -7.36 -11.57 5.71
N TYR A 196 -7.99 -10.39 5.60
CA TYR A 196 -9.38 -10.22 5.13
C TYR A 196 -9.58 -10.45 3.64
N SER A 197 -8.54 -10.24 2.83
CA SER A 197 -8.56 -10.52 1.38
C SER A 197 -8.72 -12.02 1.07
N ARG A 198 -8.57 -12.90 2.06
CA ARG A 198 -8.64 -14.35 1.87
C ARG A 198 -10.09 -14.82 1.87
N LEU A 199 -10.55 -15.22 0.70
CA LEU A 199 -11.88 -15.80 0.47
C LEU A 199 -11.98 -17.26 0.95
N CYS A 200 -11.50 -17.58 2.16
CA CYS A 200 -11.47 -18.95 2.67
C CYS A 200 -12.87 -19.59 2.71
N CYS A 201 -13.91 -18.82 2.99
CA CYS A 201 -15.30 -19.28 2.99
C CYS A 201 -15.82 -19.75 1.62
N ARG A 202 -15.07 -19.48 0.55
CA ARG A 202 -15.35 -19.90 -0.84
C ARG A 202 -14.17 -20.69 -1.44
N CYS A 203 -13.22 -21.13 -0.62
CA CYS A 203 -12.03 -21.83 -1.08
C CYS A 203 -12.31 -23.34 -1.18
N GLU A 204 -12.31 -23.88 -2.40
CA GLU A 204 -12.52 -25.30 -2.66
C GLU A 204 -11.37 -26.18 -2.11
N GLN A 205 -10.19 -25.59 -1.89
CA GLN A 205 -9.00 -26.28 -1.39
C GLN A 205 -8.80 -26.10 0.12
N THR A 206 -9.91 -25.96 0.86
CA THR A 206 -9.89 -25.74 2.31
C THR A 206 -9.29 -26.92 3.09
N SER A 207 -9.48 -28.15 2.60
CA SER A 207 -8.95 -29.39 3.20
C SER A 207 -7.42 -29.46 3.15
N GLU A 208 -6.81 -28.97 2.08
CA GLU A 208 -5.35 -29.00 1.85
C GLU A 208 -4.66 -27.69 2.27
N CYS A 209 -5.42 -26.77 2.85
CA CYS A 209 -4.93 -25.44 3.18
C CYS A 209 -4.06 -25.42 4.45
N ASN A 210 -2.82 -24.95 4.29
CA ASN A 210 -1.83 -24.81 5.37
C ASN A 210 -2.13 -23.67 6.37
N TRP A 211 -3.15 -22.84 6.12
CA TRP A 211 -3.54 -21.79 7.06
C TRP A 211 -4.37 -22.35 8.21
N LYS A 212 -3.85 -22.17 9.44
CA LYS A 212 -4.52 -22.61 10.68
C LYS A 212 -5.85 -21.89 10.90
N LYS A 213 -5.89 -20.58 10.68
CA LYS A 213 -7.11 -19.77 10.81
C LYS A 213 -7.67 -19.53 9.43
N LYS A 214 -8.89 -19.99 9.20
CA LYS A 214 -9.64 -19.80 7.96
C LYS A 214 -10.75 -18.78 8.23
N GLN A 215 -10.99 -17.94 7.25
CA GLN A 215 -12.05 -16.95 7.34
C GLN A 215 -13.40 -17.60 7.01
N GLU A 216 -14.31 -17.62 7.98
CA GLU A 216 -15.61 -18.30 7.87
C GLU A 216 -16.67 -17.43 7.16
N THR A 217 -16.53 -16.11 7.23
CA THR A 217 -17.44 -15.13 6.63
C THR A 217 -16.70 -14.15 5.74
N LEU A 218 -17.34 -13.67 4.68
CA LEU A 218 -16.76 -12.60 3.87
C LEU A 218 -16.85 -11.28 4.67
N ILE A 219 -15.72 -10.58 4.81
CA ILE A 219 -15.61 -9.32 5.58
C ILE A 219 -15.42 -8.19 4.56
N TYR A 220 -16.44 -7.37 4.38
CA TYR A 220 -16.51 -6.24 3.44
C TYR A 220 -17.57 -5.26 3.95
#